data_AF-A0A916PIL2-F1
#
_entry.id   AF-A0A916PIL2-F1
#
_cell.length_a   1.000
_cell.length_b   1.000
_cell.length_c   1.000
_cell.angle_alpha   90.00
_cell.angle_beta   90.00
_cell.angle_gamma   90.00
#
_symmetry.space_group_name_H-M   'P 1'
#
loop_
_entity.id
_entity.type
_entity.pdbx_description
1 polymer ?
#
loop_
_entity_poly.entity_id
_entity_poly.type
_entity_poly.pdbx_seq_one_letter_code
_entity_poly.pdbx_strand_id
1 'polypeptide(L)'
;MWQFWVTLMMGLWFFLGSGLMNVSVLKGDFEVIYLIVGIISFVLGLWVFTGAVKGLLKVFSAIIGIAGIWLGISSFVSGLQGIVNEIIVGIVLIVLGFWGALAKSSS
;
A
#
# COMPACT_ATOMS: atom_id res chain seq x y z
N MET A 1 -10.46 -2.04 11.32
CA MET A 1 -10.06 -0.64 11.58
C MET A 1 -10.12 0.10 10.26
N TRP A 2 -10.55 1.36 10.20
CA TRP A 2 -10.74 2.03 8.89
C TRP A 2 -9.42 2.21 8.12
N GLN A 3 -8.28 2.31 8.82
CA GLN A 3 -6.95 2.39 8.21
C GLN A 3 -6.66 1.19 7.29
N PHE A 4 -6.94 -0.04 7.74
CA PHE A 4 -6.75 -1.26 6.94
C PHE A 4 -7.72 -1.34 5.75
N TRP A 5 -8.95 -0.81 5.89
CA TRP A 5 -9.88 -0.69 4.77
C TRP A 5 -9.35 0.29 3.71
N VAL A 6 -8.75 1.41 4.13
CA VAL A 6 -8.10 2.32 3.19
C VAL A 6 -6.89 1.65 2.54
N THR A 7 -6.06 0.92 3.28
CA THR A 7 -4.94 0.16 2.71
C THR A 7 -5.41 -0.86 1.67
N LEU A 8 -6.52 -1.57 1.93
CA LEU A 8 -7.12 -2.49 0.97
C LEU A 8 -7.53 -1.78 -0.31
N MET A 9 -8.25 -0.65 -0.20
CA MET A 9 -8.73 0.10 -1.35
C MET A 9 -7.58 0.69 -2.18
N MET A 10 -6.53 1.15 -1.51
CA MET A 10 -5.29 1.60 -2.16
C MET A 10 -4.62 0.44 -2.91
N GLY A 11 -4.52 -0.73 -2.28
CA GLY A 11 -3.98 -1.93 -2.90
C GLY A 11 -4.78 -2.37 -4.12
N LEU A 12 -6.12 -2.36 -4.04
CA LEU A 12 -7.01 -2.66 -5.16
C LEU A 12 -6.85 -1.67 -6.30
N TRP A 13 -6.80 -0.36 -6.00
CA TRP A 13 -6.57 0.67 -7.02
C TRP A 13 -5.22 0.47 -7.71
N PHE A 14 -4.16 0.23 -6.94
CA PHE A 14 -2.80 0.08 -7.46
C PHE A 14 -2.61 -1.21 -8.26
N PHE A 15 -3.24 -2.30 -7.81
CA PHE A 15 -3.24 -3.59 -8.51
C PHE A 15 -4.08 -3.57 -9.78
N LEU A 16 -5.33 -3.08 -9.70
CA LEU A 16 -6.28 -3.11 -10.82
C LEU A 16 -6.01 -2.00 -11.82
N GLY A 17 -5.83 -0.76 -11.35
CA GLY A 17 -5.69 0.43 -12.19
C GLY A 17 -4.33 0.48 -12.89
N SER A 18 -3.26 0.67 -12.11
CA SER A 18 -1.90 0.79 -12.66
C SER A 18 -1.36 -0.56 -13.16
N GLY A 19 -1.50 -1.63 -12.37
CA GLY A 19 -0.92 -2.94 -12.72
C GLY A 19 -1.64 -3.68 -13.86
N LEU A 20 -2.91 -4.06 -13.66
CA LEU A 20 -3.61 -4.96 -14.59
C LEU A 20 -4.24 -4.27 -15.79
N MET A 21 -4.88 -3.12 -15.59
CA MET A 21 -5.57 -2.42 -16.68
C MET A 21 -4.63 -1.60 -17.55
N ASN A 22 -3.35 -1.47 -17.14
CA ASN A 22 -2.33 -0.65 -17.80
C ASN A 22 -2.93 0.69 -18.26
N VAL A 23 -3.73 1.30 -17.39
CA VAL A 23 -4.33 2.60 -17.67
C VAL A 23 -3.15 3.54 -17.83
N SER A 24 -2.86 3.91 -19.07
CA SER A 24 -1.69 4.68 -19.45
C SER A 24 -1.86 6.11 -18.97
N VAL A 25 -1.63 6.33 -17.69
CA VAL A 25 -1.38 7.67 -17.15
C VAL A 25 -0.02 8.11 -17.69
N LEU A 26 0.16 9.39 -18.02
CA LEU A 26 1.42 9.86 -18.60
C LEU A 26 2.57 9.52 -17.63
N LYS A 27 3.79 9.31 -18.14
CA LYS A 27 4.93 8.84 -17.33
C LYS A 27 5.20 9.71 -16.09
N GLY A 28 4.96 11.03 -16.18
CA GLY A 28 5.06 11.95 -15.03
C GLY A 28 3.97 11.77 -13.98
N ASP A 29 2.81 11.24 -14.36
CA ASP A 29 1.71 10.94 -13.43
C ASP A 29 2.02 9.67 -12.62
N PHE A 30 2.78 8.73 -13.16
CA PHE A 30 3.21 7.53 -12.44
C PHE A 30 4.12 7.85 -11.25
N GLU A 31 5.08 8.75 -11.41
CA GLU A 31 5.96 9.19 -10.31
C GLU A 31 5.13 9.76 -9.14
N VAL A 32 4.15 10.59 -9.46
CA VAL A 32 3.25 11.21 -8.48
C VAL A 32 2.34 10.17 -7.83
N ILE A 33 1.79 9.22 -8.58
CA ILE A 33 0.96 8.12 -8.04
C ILE A 33 1.77 7.29 -7.05
N TYR A 34 2.97 6.85 -7.42
CA TYR A 34 3.85 6.08 -6.53
C TYR A 34 4.17 6.83 -5.24
N LEU A 35 4.49 8.12 -5.35
CA LEU A 35 4.78 8.97 -4.20
C LEU A 35 3.56 9.09 -3.27
N ILE A 36 2.38 9.38 -3.83
CA ILE A 36 1.14 9.54 -3.05
C ILE A 36 0.75 8.23 -2.37
N VAL A 37 0.73 7.11 -3.12
CA VAL A 37 0.41 5.78 -2.58
C VAL A 37 1.42 5.39 -1.50
N GLY A 38 2.70 5.72 -1.72
CA GLY A 38 3.79 5.51 -0.77
C GLY A 38 3.58 6.26 0.53
N ILE A 39 3.34 7.58 0.46
CA ILE A 39 3.10 8.42 1.64
C ILE A 39 1.86 7.95 2.40
N ILE A 40 0.75 7.69 1.72
CA ILE A 40 -0.49 7.25 2.37
C ILE A 40 -0.28 5.89 3.06
N SER A 41 0.34 4.93 2.38
CA SER A 41 0.59 3.61 2.96
C SER A 41 1.54 3.70 4.16
N PHE A 42 2.58 4.53 4.08
CA PHE A 42 3.49 4.78 5.19
C PHE A 42 2.78 5.37 6.41
N VAL A 43 2.00 6.45 6.21
CA VAL A 43 1.27 7.12 7.30
C VAL A 43 0.25 6.17 7.94
N LEU A 44 -0.51 5.41 7.15
CA LEU A 44 -1.47 4.45 7.68
C LEU A 44 -0.79 3.30 8.44
N GLY A 45 0.32 2.78 7.92
CA GLY A 45 1.13 1.77 8.59
C GLY A 45 1.68 2.26 9.92
N LEU A 46 2.25 3.46 9.95
CA LEU A 46 2.80 4.08 11.17
C LEU A 46 1.71 4.40 12.20
N TRP A 47 0.54 4.88 11.75
CA TRP A 47 -0.60 5.13 12.62
C TRP A 47 -1.01 3.87 13.37
N VAL A 48 -1.19 2.76 12.65
CA VAL A 48 -1.60 1.51 13.29
C VAL A 48 -0.48 0.94 14.16
N PHE A 49 0.77 1.05 13.73
CA PHE A 49 1.93 0.55 14.48
C PHE A 49 2.10 1.21 15.86
N THR A 50 1.92 2.54 15.91
CA THR A 50 2.00 3.34 17.15
C THR A 50 0.75 3.21 18.02
N GLY A 51 -0.35 2.69 17.47
CA GLY A 51 -1.58 2.44 18.20
C GLY A 51 -1.53 1.26 19.17
N ALA A 52 -2.55 1.19 20.03
CA ALA A 52 -2.77 0.09 20.97
C ALA A 52 -3.38 -1.15 20.28
N VAL A 53 -2.63 -1.77 19.36
CA VAL A 53 -3.04 -2.99 18.64
C VAL A 53 -2.18 -4.20 19.03
N LYS A 54 -2.77 -5.41 18.90
CA LYS A 54 -2.12 -6.70 19.19
C LYS A 54 -0.96 -6.97 18.22
N GLY A 55 -0.04 -7.86 18.63
CA GLY A 55 1.23 -8.11 17.93
C GLY A 55 1.11 -8.39 16.43
N LEU A 56 0.15 -9.22 15.99
CA LEU A 56 -0.03 -9.53 14.57
C LEU A 56 -0.40 -8.29 13.73
N LEU A 57 -1.28 -7.44 14.25
CA LEU A 57 -1.68 -6.20 13.57
C LEU A 57 -0.52 -5.20 13.48
N LYS A 58 0.38 -5.19 14.48
CA LYS A 58 1.63 -4.40 14.40
C LYS A 58 2.56 -4.89 13.31
N VAL A 59 2.66 -6.21 13.11
CA VAL A 59 3.46 -6.77 12.03
C VAL A 59 2.87 -6.37 10.68
N PHE A 60 1.55 -6.49 10.51
CA PHE A 60 0.89 -6.09 9.25
C PHE A 60 1.10 -4.60 8.97
N SER A 61 0.94 -3.75 9.99
CA SER A 61 1.13 -2.31 9.84
C SER A 61 2.58 -1.93 9.54
N ALA A 62 3.56 -2.64 10.10
CA ALA A 62 4.96 -2.44 9.77
C ALA A 62 5.26 -2.78 8.31
N ILE A 63 4.73 -3.89 7.80
CA ILE A 63 4.92 -4.28 6.38
C ILE A 63 4.24 -3.27 5.45
N ILE A 64 3.04 -2.79 5.77
CA ILE A 64 2.35 -1.73 5.02
C ILE A 64 3.20 -0.44 5.03
N GLY A 65 3.81 -0.10 6.17
CA GLY A 65 4.72 1.05 6.29
C GLY A 65 5.95 0.91 5.38
N ILE A 66 6.58 -0.26 5.38
CA ILE A 66 7.75 -0.56 4.53
C ILE A 66 7.36 -0.53 3.05
N ALA A 67 6.19 -1.07 2.67
CA ALA A 67 5.67 -0.98 1.32
C ALA A 67 5.46 0.49 0.89
N GLY A 68 5.00 1.34 1.81
CA GLY A 68 4.90 2.78 1.60
C GLY A 68 6.25 3.45 1.30
N ILE A 69 7.29 3.12 2.09
CA ILE A 69 8.65 3.62 1.86
C ILE A 69 9.18 3.13 0.50
N TRP A 70 8.97 1.86 0.17
CA TRP A 70 9.40 1.29 -1.10
C TRP A 70 8.78 2.01 -2.31
N LEU A 71 7.48 2.30 -2.26
CA LEU A 71 6.80 3.07 -3.30
C LEU A 71 7.32 4.51 -3.38
N GLY A 72 7.58 5.14 -2.23
CA GLY A 72 8.19 6.47 -2.17
C GLY A 72 9.62 6.51 -2.72
N ILE A 73 10.40 5.43 -2.65
CA ILE A 73 11.69 5.34 -3.33
C ILE A 73 11.49 5.11 -4.83
N SER A 74 10.54 4.23 -5.19
CA SER A 74 10.23 3.90 -6.58
C SER A 74 9.74 5.11 -7.39
N SER A 75 9.15 6.13 -6.76
CA SER A 75 8.77 7.37 -7.45
C SER A 75 9.97 8.17 -7.99
N PHE A 76 11.17 7.99 -7.43
CA PHE A 76 12.38 8.70 -7.88
C PHE A 76 13.32 7.86 -8.73
N VAL A 77 13.11 6.54 -8.77
CA VAL A 77 13.96 5.60 -9.51
C VAL A 77 13.13 4.99 -10.63
N SER A 78 13.26 5.53 -11.83
CA SER A 78 12.50 5.09 -13.01
C SER A 78 12.71 3.61 -13.37
N GLY A 79 13.83 2.99 -13.00
CA GLY A 79 14.07 1.55 -13.18
C GLY A 79 13.27 0.65 -12.22
N LEU A 80 12.68 1.20 -11.15
CA LEU A 80 11.80 0.49 -10.21
C LEU A 80 10.32 0.67 -10.55
N GLN A 81 10.00 1.53 -11.53
CA GLN A 81 8.65 1.77 -11.98
C GLN A 81 8.26 0.73 -13.01
N GLY A 82 7.12 0.09 -12.82
CA GLY A 82 6.61 -0.87 -13.77
C GLY A 82 5.52 -1.76 -13.21
N ILE A 83 4.76 -2.32 -14.15
CA ILE A 83 3.58 -3.17 -13.93
C ILE A 83 3.85 -4.27 -12.89
N VAL A 84 5.03 -4.89 -12.91
CA VAL A 84 5.39 -5.96 -11.97
C VAL A 84 5.45 -5.44 -10.53
N ASN A 85 6.05 -4.27 -10.31
CA ASN A 85 6.13 -3.66 -8.98
C ASN A 85 4.74 -3.26 -8.48
N GLU A 86 3.91 -2.74 -9.36
CA GLU A 86 2.52 -2.35 -9.05
C GLU A 86 1.68 -3.54 -8.62
N ILE A 87 1.80 -4.64 -9.36
CA ILE A 87 1.12 -5.89 -9.05
C ILE A 87 1.56 -6.42 -7.70
N ILE A 88 2.87 -6.53 -7.45
CA ILE A 88 3.40 -7.10 -6.21
C ILE A 88 2.98 -6.26 -5.01
N VAL A 89 3.23 -4.96 -5.05
CA VAL A 89 2.90 -4.09 -3.91
C VAL A 89 1.39 -3.98 -3.74
N GLY A 90 0.63 -3.92 -4.83
CA GLY A 90 -0.84 -3.95 -4.79
C GLY A 90 -1.36 -5.19 -4.07
N ILE A 91 -0.85 -6.39 -4.39
CA ILE A 91 -1.21 -7.64 -3.69
C ILE A 91 -0.87 -7.57 -2.20
N VAL A 92 0.32 -7.08 -1.84
CA VAL A 92 0.73 -6.95 -0.42
C VAL A 92 -0.25 -6.07 0.35
N LEU A 93 -0.60 -4.90 -0.20
CA LEU A 93 -1.56 -3.98 0.42
C LEU A 93 -2.97 -4.57 0.49
N ILE A 94 -3.41 -5.31 -0.53
CA ILE A 94 -4.71 -6.01 -0.53
C ILE A 94 -4.77 -7.04 0.58
N VAL A 95 -3.80 -7.95 0.62
CA VAL A 95 -3.79 -9.07 1.58
C VAL A 95 -3.74 -8.52 3.00
N LEU A 96 -2.78 -7.65 3.30
CA LEU A 96 -2.61 -7.13 4.66
C LEU A 96 -3.74 -6.18 5.07
N GLY A 97 -4.26 -5.39 4.13
CA GLY A 97 -5.44 -4.55 4.34
C GLY A 97 -6.68 -5.37 4.66
N PHE A 98 -6.95 -6.43 3.88
CA PHE A 98 -8.10 -7.30 4.10
C PHE A 98 -8.02 -8.03 5.45
N TRP A 99 -6.92 -8.74 5.70
CA TRP A 99 -6.74 -9.49 6.95
C TRP A 99 -6.68 -8.57 8.17
N GLY A 100 -6.02 -7.41 8.07
CA GLY A 100 -5.99 -6.42 9.14
C GLY A 100 -7.35 -5.78 9.43
N ALA A 101 -8.19 -5.59 8.40
CA ALA A 101 -9.53 -5.08 8.56
C ALA A 101 -10.44 -6.06 9.31
N LEU A 102 -10.36 -7.35 8.95
CA LEU A 102 -11.14 -8.43 9.56
C LEU A 102 -10.67 -8.78 10.97
N ALA A 103 -9.36 -8.77 11.25
CA ALA A 103 -8.81 -9.13 12.55
C ALA A 103 -9.27 -8.23 13.70
N LYS A 104 -9.67 -6.97 13.42
CA LYS A 104 -10.27 -6.08 14.43
C LYS A 104 -11.71 -6.47 14.80
N SER A 105 -12.43 -7.15 13.91
CA SER A 105 -13.82 -7.53 14.16
C SER A 105 -13.92 -8.66 15.20
N SER A 106 -12.86 -9.45 15.39
CA SER A 106 -12.85 -10.61 16.30
C SER A 106 -12.12 -10.37 17.64
N SER A 107 -11.87 -9.11 18.04
CA SER A 107 -11.17 -8.77 19.29
C SER A 107 -11.93 -7.76 20.13
#